data_AF-A0A9D7P6D6-F1
#
_entry.id   AF-A0A9D7P6D6-F1
#
_cell.length_a   1.000
_cell.length_b   1.000
_cell.length_c   1.000
_cell.angle_alpha   90.00
_cell.angle_beta   90.00
_cell.angle_gamma   90.00
#
_symmetry.space_group_name_H-M   'P 1'
#
loop_
_entity.id
_entity.type
_entity.pdbx_description
1 polymer ?
#
loop_
_entity_poly.entity_id
_entity_poly.type
_entity_poly.pdbx_seq_one_letter_code
_entity_poly.pdbx_strand_id
1 'polypeptide(L)'
;MWLPDKLDKLPLAQLKKKGFELKPEEVYSTANPSLKDAVVQISIGGTGSFVSPEGLIVTNHHVAFGAVTRASTTERITSTTGSSPKRA
;
A
#
# COMPACT_ATOMS: atom_id res chain seq x y z
N MET A 1 -5.69 10.33 13.27
CA MET A 1 -5.57 10.33 11.80
C MET A 1 -5.26 11.76 11.37
N TRP A 2 -4.34 11.97 10.43
CA TRP A 2 -3.97 13.29 9.94
C TRP A 2 -4.27 13.38 8.45
N LEU A 3 -4.68 14.57 7.99
CA LEU A 3 -4.80 14.80 6.56
C LEU A 3 -3.40 14.88 5.93
N PRO A 4 -3.15 14.27 4.76
CA PRO A 4 -1.84 14.29 4.12
C PRO A 4 -1.31 15.69 3.79
N ASP A 5 -2.19 16.65 3.54
CA ASP A 5 -1.83 18.05 3.28
C ASP A 5 -1.59 18.87 4.57
N LYS A 6 -1.64 18.22 5.74
CA LYS A 6 -1.46 18.83 7.08
C LYS A 6 -0.30 18.21 7.85
N LEU A 7 0.72 17.70 7.15
CA LEU A 7 1.92 17.14 7.77
C LEU A 7 2.74 18.18 8.53
N ASP A 8 2.63 19.45 8.17
CA ASP A 8 3.20 20.60 8.87
C ASP A 8 2.69 20.73 10.32
N LYS A 9 1.46 20.24 10.59
CA LYS A 9 0.85 20.23 11.93
C LYS A 9 1.27 19.05 12.79
N LEU A 10 2.01 18.09 12.23
CA LEU A 10 2.53 16.97 13.00
C LEU A 10 3.62 17.44 13.98
N PRO A 11 3.80 16.77 15.12
CA PRO A 11 4.91 17.00 16.01
C PRO A 11 6.22 16.44 15.41
N LEU A 12 6.67 16.99 14.28
CA LEU A 12 7.83 16.51 13.51
C LEU A 12 9.10 16.44 14.34
N ALA A 13 9.30 17.37 15.28
CA ALA A 13 10.42 17.32 16.21
C ALA A 13 10.38 16.08 17.13
N GLN A 14 9.20 15.66 17.56
CA GLN A 14 9.03 14.44 18.37
C GLN A 14 9.18 13.19 17.51
N LEU A 15 8.65 13.21 16.28
CA LEU A 15 8.79 12.12 15.32
C LEU A 15 10.25 11.89 14.95
N LYS A 16 11.02 12.96 14.71
CA LYS A 16 12.46 12.88 14.49
C LYS A 16 13.20 12.26 15.68
N LYS A 17 12.86 12.65 16.91
CA LYS A 17 13.41 12.02 18.13
C LYS A 17 13.07 10.53 18.25
N LYS A 18 12.01 10.06 17.59
CA LYS A 18 11.60 8.65 17.52
C LYS A 18 12.17 7.91 16.30
N GLY A 19 13.06 8.53 15.52
CA GLY A 19 13.71 7.91 14.36
C GLY A 19 12.99 8.13 13.02
N PHE A 20 12.07 9.09 12.94
CA PHE A 20 11.48 9.47 11.65
C PHE A 20 12.42 10.36 10.86
N GLU A 21 12.88 9.90 9.70
CA GLU A 21 13.93 10.56 8.92
C GLU A 21 13.43 11.34 7.69
N LEU A 22 12.20 11.05 7.22
CA LEU A 22 11.65 11.67 6.02
C LEU A 22 11.24 13.12 6.26
N LYS A 23 11.36 13.94 5.22
CA LYS A 23 10.78 15.29 5.17
C LYS A 23 9.29 15.21 4.83
N PRO A 24 8.47 16.19 5.27
CA PRO A 24 7.04 16.21 4.95
C PRO A 24 6.73 16.09 3.46
N GLU A 25 7.53 16.73 2.60
CA GLU A 25 7.34 16.75 1.15
C GLU A 25 7.63 15.39 0.51
N GLU A 26 8.48 14.57 1.14
CA GLU A 26 8.77 13.20 0.70
C GLU A 26 7.60 12.26 1.04
N VAL A 27 6.78 12.60 2.03
CA VAL A 27 5.57 11.85 2.40
C VAL A 27 4.38 12.27 1.53
N TYR A 28 4.16 13.58 1.38
CA TYR A 28 3.08 14.12 0.57
C TYR A 28 3.50 15.42 -0.11
N SER A 29 3.43 15.44 -1.44
CA SER A 29 3.61 16.63 -2.26
C SER A 29 2.60 16.64 -3.39
N THR A 30 2.02 17.80 -3.70
CA THR A 30 1.13 17.96 -4.88
C THR A 30 1.90 18.23 -6.17
N ALA A 31 3.16 18.66 -6.06
CA ALA A 31 3.97 19.10 -7.19
C ALA A 31 5.06 18.10 -7.60
N ASN A 32 5.58 17.32 -6.65
CA ASN A 32 6.67 16.38 -6.86
C ASN A 32 6.26 14.95 -6.50
N PRO A 33 6.92 13.92 -7.06
CA PRO A 33 6.77 12.55 -6.59
C PRO A 33 7.01 12.43 -5.09
N SER A 34 6.15 11.70 -4.40
CA SER A 34 6.23 11.47 -2.95
C SER A 34 5.64 10.11 -2.59
N LEU A 35 5.73 9.72 -1.30
CA LEU A 35 5.23 8.42 -0.82
C LEU A 35 3.74 8.21 -1.12
N LYS A 36 2.95 9.29 -1.21
CA LYS A 36 1.53 9.21 -1.60
C LYS A 36 1.32 8.46 -2.92
N ASP A 37 2.25 8.57 -3.87
CA ASP A 37 2.11 8.02 -5.22
C ASP A 37 2.29 6.49 -5.22
N ALA A 38 2.91 5.94 -4.18
CA ALA A 38 3.03 4.50 -3.97
C ALA A 38 1.85 3.89 -3.20
N VAL A 39 0.98 4.69 -2.57
CA VAL A 39 -0.13 4.21 -1.74
C VAL A 39 -1.44 4.26 -2.55
N VAL A 40 -2.16 3.13 -2.58
CA VAL A 40 -3.35 2.98 -3.42
C VAL A 40 -4.50 2.34 -2.65
N GLN A 41 -5.72 2.81 -2.91
CA GLN A 41 -6.94 2.13 -2.47
C GLN A 41 -7.28 1.03 -3.48
N ILE A 42 -7.31 -0.21 -3.01
CA ILE A 42 -7.49 -1.39 -3.88
C ILE A 42 -8.85 -2.09 -3.70
N SER A 43 -9.58 -1.73 -2.65
CA SER A 43 -10.97 -2.16 -2.42
C SER A 43 -11.68 -1.18 -1.49
N ILE A 44 -12.98 -1.36 -1.27
CA ILE A 44 -13.71 -0.60 -0.24
C ILE A 44 -13.11 -0.96 1.12
N GLY A 45 -12.43 0.00 1.76
CA GLY A 45 -11.75 -0.20 3.05
C GLY A 45 -10.38 -0.88 2.98
N GLY A 46 -9.87 -1.17 1.78
CA GLY A 46 -8.59 -1.84 1.57
C GLY A 46 -7.52 -0.93 1.00
N THR A 47 -6.35 -0.93 1.63
CA THR A 47 -5.16 -0.20 1.17
C THR A 47 -4.10 -1.18 0.67
N GLY A 48 -3.35 -0.79 -0.35
CA GLY A 48 -2.15 -1.45 -0.81
C GLY A 48 -1.04 -0.46 -1.11
N SER A 49 0.15 -0.98 -1.41
CA SER A 49 1.29 -0.17 -1.82
C SER A 49 2.04 -0.79 -2.99
N PHE A 50 2.49 0.04 -3.93
CA PHE A 50 3.45 -0.36 -4.95
C PHE A 50 4.81 -0.64 -4.30
N VAL A 51 5.43 -1.76 -4.67
CA VAL A 51 6.75 -2.19 -4.17
C VAL A 51 7.75 -2.50 -5.30
N SER A 52 7.33 -2.41 -6.57
CA SER A 52 8.24 -2.47 -7.72
C SER A 52 7.79 -1.52 -8.84
N PRO A 53 8.74 -1.04 -9.67
CA PRO A 53 8.43 -0.13 -10.79
C PRO A 53 7.60 -0.79 -11.89
N GLU A 54 7.54 -2.13 -11.93
CA GLU A 54 6.68 -2.90 -12.85
C GLU A 54 5.22 -3.03 -12.35
N GLY A 55 4.86 -2.33 -11.27
CA GLY A 55 3.49 -2.28 -10.78
C GLY A 55 3.12 -3.40 -9.81
N LEU A 56 4.10 -4.06 -9.17
CA LEU A 56 3.83 -5.03 -8.11
C LEU A 56 3.20 -4.32 -6.90
N ILE A 57 2.01 -4.75 -6.49
CA ILE A 57 1.28 -4.22 -5.33
C ILE A 57 1.27 -5.26 -4.20
N VAL A 58 1.49 -4.79 -2.97
CA VAL A 58 1.33 -5.58 -1.75
C VAL A 58 0.14 -5.06 -0.93
N THR A 59 -0.62 -6.01 -0.37
CA THR A 59 -1.72 -5.74 0.57
C THR A 59 -1.91 -6.92 1.53
N ASN A 60 -2.82 -6.80 2.50
CA ASN A 60 -3.18 -7.89 3.38
C ASN A 60 -4.03 -8.96 2.67
N HIS A 61 -3.89 -10.20 3.13
CA HIS A 61 -4.64 -11.34 2.62
C HIS A 61 -6.16 -11.13 2.65
N HIS A 62 -6.72 -10.62 3.75
CA HIS A 62 -8.16 -10.41 3.88
C HIS A 62 -8.70 -9.34 2.91
N VAL A 63 -7.85 -8.36 2.56
CA VAL A 63 -8.21 -7.32 1.59
C VAL A 63 -8.27 -7.91 0.18
N ALA A 64 -7.34 -8.82 -0.15
CA ALA A 64 -7.29 -9.51 -1.44
C ALA A 64 -8.23 -10.74 -1.53
N PHE A 65 -8.80 -11.20 -0.42
CA PHE A 65 -9.50 -12.49 -0.33
C PHE A 65 -10.63 -12.64 -1.35
N GLY A 66 -11.42 -11.59 -1.57
CA GLY A 66 -12.49 -11.62 -2.58
C GLY A 66 -11.95 -11.81 -4.00
N ALA A 67 -10.81 -11.21 -4.33
CA ALA A 67 -10.17 -11.38 -5.64
C ALA A 67 -9.58 -12.79 -5.80
N VAL A 68 -8.87 -13.29 -4.77
CA VAL A 68 -8.30 -14.64 -4.75
C VAL A 68 -9.40 -15.70 -4.87
N THR A 69 -10.51 -15.53 -4.15
CA THR A 69 -11.63 -16.47 -4.19
C THR A 69 -12.27 -16.52 -5.58
N ARG A 70 -12.48 -15.36 -6.24
CA ARG A 70 -12.99 -15.31 -7.61
C ARG A 70 -12.03 -15.91 -8.64
N ALA A 71 -10.73 -15.85 -8.40
CA ALA A 71 -9.71 -16.44 -9.27
C ALA A 71 -9.48 -17.93 -9.01
N SER A 72 -10.07 -18.49 -7.94
CA SER A 72 -9.95 -19.91 -7.60
C SER A 72 -10.90 -20.75 -8.46
N THR A 73 -10.43 -21.90 -8.93
CA THR A 73 -11.24 -22.91 -9.63
C THR A 73 -11.30 -24.20 -8.82
N THR A 74 -12.19 -25.11 -9.17
CA THR A 74 -12.31 -26.42 -8.50
C THR A 74 -11.02 -27.25 -8.62
N GLU A 75 -10.27 -27.09 -9.71
CA GLU A 75 -8.94 -27.72 -9.89
C GLU A 75 -7.81 -26.95 -9.19
N ARG A 76 -8.01 -25.66 -8.86
CA ARG A 76 -7.00 -24.79 -8.25
C ARG A 76 -7.61 -23.89 -7.17
N ILE A 77 -7.67 -24.39 -5.95
CA ILE A 77 -8.25 -23.70 -4.80
C ILE A 77 -7.21 -22.73 -4.20
N THR A 78 -7.00 -21.58 -4.85
CA THR A 78 -5.97 -20.61 -4.44
C THR A 78 -6.27 -19.92 -3.10
N SER A 79 -7.54 -19.89 -2.68
CA SER A 79 -7.97 -19.37 -1.38
C SER A 79 -7.46 -20.16 -0.17
N THR A 80 -7.11 -21.44 -0.36
CA THR A 80 -6.69 -22.35 0.74
C THR A 80 -5.19 -22.66 0.68
N THR A 81 -4.61 -22.79 -0.52
CA THR A 81 -3.21 -23.20 -0.69
C THR A 81 -2.25 -22.05 -1.00
N GLY A 82 -2.77 -20.83 -1.21
CA GLY A 82 -1.98 -19.70 -1.71
C GLY A 82 -1.66 -19.85 -3.19
N SER A 83 -1.36 -18.73 -3.87
CA SER A 83 -0.95 -18.77 -5.27
C SER A 83 0.14 -17.76 -5.56
N SER A 84 1.14 -18.19 -6.33
CA SER A 84 2.14 -17.30 -6.91
C SER A 84 1.91 -17.26 -8.42
N PRO A 85 1.76 -16.07 -9.03
CA PRO A 85 1.67 -15.96 -10.48
C PRO A 85 2.97 -16.50 -11.10
N LYS A 86 2.85 -17.49 -11.99
CA LYS A 86 3.95 -17.90 -12.87
C LYS A 86 3.98 -16.90 -14.03
N ARG A 87 5.16 -16.38 -14.39
CA ARG A 87 5.32 -15.56 -15.59
C ARG A 87 4.79 -16.36 -16.79
N ALA A 88 3.99 -15.71 -17.63
CA ALA A 88 3.71 -16.21 -18.98
C ALA A 88 4.96 -16.08 -19.84
#